data_AF-X8E027-F1
#
_entry.id   AF-X8E027-F1
#
_cell.length_a   1.000
_cell.length_b   1.000
_cell.length_c   1.000
_cell.angle_alpha   90.00
_cell.angle_beta   90.00
_cell.angle_gamma   90.00
#
_symmetry.space_group_name_H-M   'P 1'
#
loop_
_entity.id
_entity.type
_entity.pdbx_description
1 polymer ?
#
loop_
_entity_poly.entity_id
_entity_poly.type
_entity_poly.pdbx_seq_one_letter_code
_entity_poly.pdbx_strand_id
1 'polypeptide(L)'
;MPPLNLVGDFGGGSMFLLVGILAALWERQASGKGQVIDAAMIDGSSVLIQMMWAMRAMGMWSDERGTNMLDGGAPYYDTYECADGRYVAVGAIEPQFYAELLKGLGLDDADLPGRTTAAVGRNCGPGSPR
;
A
#
# COMPACT_ATOMS: atom_id res chain seq x y z
N MET A 1 7.85 9.46 2.47
CA MET A 1 8.25 9.35 3.88
C MET A 1 8.42 7.88 4.21
N PRO A 2 9.52 7.43 4.85
CA PRO A 2 9.66 6.05 5.30
C PRO A 2 8.61 5.72 6.39
N PRO A 3 8.09 4.49 6.45
CA PRO A 3 6.92 4.14 7.26
C PRO A 3 7.25 3.92 8.75
N LEU A 4 7.68 4.98 9.46
CA LEU A 4 8.01 5.01 10.90
C LEU A 4 8.51 3.65 11.44
N ASN A 5 8.02 3.19 12.60
CA ASN A 5 8.26 1.85 13.13
C ASN A 5 7.04 0.91 12.95
N LEU A 6 6.11 1.27 12.05
CA LEU A 6 4.86 0.53 11.82
C LEU A 6 5.11 -0.88 11.26
N VAL A 7 6.11 -1.02 10.39
CA VAL A 7 6.37 -2.29 9.69
C VAL A 7 7.19 -3.26 10.53
N GLY A 8 8.23 -2.77 11.22
CA GLY A 8 9.14 -3.59 12.02
C GLY A 8 8.53 -3.95 13.38
N ASP A 9 8.56 -2.99 14.31
CA ASP A 9 8.16 -3.19 15.71
C ASP A 9 6.73 -3.73 15.85
N PHE A 10 5.80 -3.14 15.08
CA PHE A 10 4.37 -3.44 15.22
C PHE A 10 3.92 -4.56 14.29
N GLY A 11 3.82 -4.27 12.99
CA GLY A 11 3.25 -5.19 11.99
C GLY A 11 4.03 -6.50 11.85
N GLY A 12 5.36 -6.42 11.78
CA GLY A 12 6.24 -7.57 11.63
C GLY A 12 6.73 -8.18 12.95
N GLY A 13 6.66 -7.44 14.06
CA GLY A 13 7.14 -7.87 15.37
C GLY A 13 5.99 -8.28 16.28
N SER A 14 5.41 -7.30 16.98
CA SER A 14 4.40 -7.55 18.01
C SER A 14 3.18 -8.34 17.51
N MET A 15 2.70 -8.09 16.29
CA MET A 15 1.57 -8.82 15.72
C MET A 15 1.89 -10.30 15.50
N PHE A 16 3.11 -10.63 15.04
CA PHE A 16 3.53 -12.02 14.87
C PHE A 16 3.77 -12.71 16.21
N LEU A 17 4.28 -11.99 17.21
CA LEU A 17 4.39 -12.52 18.57
C LEU A 17 3.00 -12.83 19.16
N LEU A 18 2.01 -11.94 18.98
CA LEU A 18 0.62 -12.17 19.41
C LEU A 18 0.03 -13.41 18.73
N VAL A 19 0.18 -13.54 17.41
CA VAL A 19 -0.28 -14.72 16.66
C VAL A 19 0.40 -15.99 17.16
N GLY A 20 1.72 -15.96 17.39
CA GLY A 20 2.48 -17.09 17.93
C GLY A 20 2.00 -17.52 19.32
N ILE A 21 1.72 -16.56 20.21
CA ILE A 21 1.19 -16.84 21.55
C ILE A 21 -0.19 -17.49 21.47
N LEU A 22 -1.10 -16.94 20.66
CA LEU A 22 -2.44 -17.49 20.48
C LEU A 22 -2.40 -18.90 19.87
N ALA A 23 -1.54 -19.13 18.87
CA ALA A 23 -1.33 -20.43 18.27
C ALA A 23 -0.77 -21.46 19.28
N ALA A 24 0.19 -21.06 20.12
CA ALA A 24 0.72 -21.93 21.17
C ALA A 24 -0.31 -22.23 22.26
N LEU A 25 -1.15 -21.26 22.64
CA LEU A 25 -2.25 -21.49 23.58
C LEU A 25 -3.29 -22.45 23.02
N TRP A 26 -3.59 -22.37 21.71
CA TRP A 26 -4.45 -23.31 21.02
C TRP A 26 -3.84 -24.71 20.99
N GLU A 27 -2.58 -24.84 20.59
CA GLU A 27 -1.86 -26.13 20.52
C GLU A 27 -1.77 -26.80 21.90
N ARG A 28 -1.54 -26.01 22.96
CA ARG A 28 -1.52 -26.49 24.35
C ARG A 28 -2.81 -27.19 24.78
N GLN A 29 -3.97 -26.87 24.19
CA GLN A 29 -5.21 -27.56 24.53
C GLN A 29 -5.16 -29.06 24.20
N ALA A 30 -4.43 -29.44 23.15
CA ALA A 30 -4.26 -30.83 22.76
C ALA A 30 -3.05 -31.48 23.44
N SER A 31 -1.91 -30.78 23.48
CA SER A 31 -0.65 -31.37 23.97
C SER A 31 -0.43 -31.25 25.48
N GLY A 32 -1.08 -30.29 26.13
CA GLY A 32 -0.85 -29.92 27.53
C GLY A 32 0.53 -29.28 27.79
N LYS A 33 1.32 -28.98 26.75
CA LYS A 33 2.70 -28.47 26.87
C LYS A 33 2.81 -27.02 26.42
N GLY A 34 3.76 -26.30 27.01
CA GLY A 34 4.18 -24.99 26.50
C GLY A 34 5.25 -25.16 25.40
N GLN A 35 5.56 -24.04 24.74
CA GLN A 35 6.62 -23.95 23.73
C GLN A 35 7.24 -22.54 23.74
N VAL A 36 8.46 -22.42 23.23
CA VAL A 36 9.13 -21.12 23.03
C VAL A 36 8.70 -20.58 21.68
N ILE A 37 8.30 -19.31 21.65
CA ILE A 37 7.97 -18.59 20.42
C ILE A 37 9.12 -17.61 20.17
N ASP A 38 9.85 -17.84 19.09
CA ASP A 38 10.82 -16.89 18.56
C ASP A 38 10.16 -16.06 17.46
N ALA A 39 9.99 -14.76 17.70
CA ALA A 39 9.30 -13.85 16.80
C ALA A 39 10.25 -12.71 16.38
N ALA A 40 11.04 -12.97 15.35
CA ALA A 40 11.96 -11.99 14.79
C ALA A 40 11.23 -10.99 13.86
N MET A 41 11.50 -9.69 14.06
CA MET A 41 10.88 -8.62 13.26
C MET A 41 11.19 -8.74 11.76
N ILE A 42 12.38 -9.23 11.40
CA ILE A 42 12.78 -9.41 10.00
C ILE A 42 11.93 -10.48 9.32
N ASP A 43 11.61 -11.56 10.01
CA ASP A 43 10.81 -12.65 9.47
C ASP A 43 9.35 -12.21 9.35
N GLY A 44 8.77 -11.64 10.40
CA GLY A 44 7.38 -11.22 10.37
C GLY A 44 7.14 -10.07 9.39
N SER A 45 8.04 -9.09 9.27
CA SER A 45 7.91 -8.03 8.24
C SER A 45 8.08 -8.57 6.81
N SER A 46 8.92 -9.58 6.61
CA SER A 46 9.05 -10.28 5.32
C SER A 46 7.78 -11.03 4.95
N VAL A 47 7.12 -11.68 5.93
CA VAL A 47 5.81 -12.31 5.73
C VAL A 47 4.72 -11.26 5.52
N LEU A 48 4.75 -10.14 6.24
CA LEU A 48 3.77 -9.05 6.10
C LEU A 48 3.75 -8.47 4.68
N ILE A 49 4.90 -8.39 4.03
CA ILE A 49 5.05 -7.89 2.65
C ILE A 49 4.98 -9.00 1.58
N GLN A 50 4.47 -10.19 1.92
CA GLN A 50 4.41 -11.34 1.01
C GLN A 50 3.69 -11.06 -0.32
N MET A 51 2.73 -10.15 -0.34
CA MET A 51 2.06 -9.72 -1.57
C MET A 51 3.06 -9.15 -2.59
N MET A 52 4.01 -8.31 -2.18
CA MET A 52 5.01 -7.74 -3.09
C MET A 52 6.00 -8.81 -3.56
N TRP A 53 6.37 -9.77 -2.70
CA TRP A 53 7.16 -10.92 -3.12
C TRP A 53 6.46 -11.73 -4.21
N ALA A 54 5.15 -11.97 -4.07
CA ALA A 54 4.34 -12.65 -5.08
C ALA A 54 4.24 -11.84 -6.37
N MET A 55 3.93 -10.55 -6.29
CA MET A 55 3.83 -9.65 -7.46
C MET A 55 5.16 -9.57 -8.20
N ARG A 56 6.29 -9.50 -7.48
CA ARG A 56 7.63 -9.51 -8.05
C ARG A 56 7.91 -10.80 -8.83
N ALA A 57 7.52 -11.95 -8.28
CA ALA A 57 7.66 -13.25 -8.96
C ALA A 57 6.80 -13.34 -10.24
N MET A 58 5.67 -12.64 -10.29
CA MET A 58 4.79 -12.57 -11.46
C MET A 58 5.18 -11.46 -12.46
N GLY A 59 6.26 -10.71 -12.21
CA GLY A 59 6.67 -9.57 -13.05
C GLY A 59 5.75 -8.35 -12.93
N MET A 60 4.92 -8.29 -11.88
CA MET A 60 3.98 -7.19 -11.60
C MET A 60 4.54 -6.17 -10.58
N TRP A 61 5.78 -6.36 -10.12
CA TRP A 61 6.47 -5.45 -9.20
C TRP A 61 7.94 -5.30 -9.60
N SER A 62 8.42 -4.06 -9.59
CA SER A 62 9.80 -3.65 -9.84
C SER A 62 10.50 -3.29 -8.53
N ASP A 63 11.81 -3.52 -8.48
CA ASP A 63 12.66 -3.10 -7.36
C ASP A 63 12.96 -1.58 -7.39
N GLU A 64 12.64 -0.91 -8.50
CA GLU A 64 12.72 0.55 -8.60
C GLU A 64 11.63 1.21 -7.75
N ARG A 65 12.02 2.20 -6.94
CA ARG A 65 11.11 2.88 -6.00
C ARG A 65 10.21 3.86 -6.75
N GLY A 66 8.92 3.85 -6.44
CA GLY A 66 7.96 4.86 -6.90
C GLY A 66 7.54 4.64 -8.36
N THR A 67 7.70 3.42 -8.87
CA THR A 67 7.32 3.05 -10.25
C THR A 67 6.24 1.97 -10.28
N ASN A 68 5.75 1.54 -9.11
CA ASN A 68 4.79 0.48 -8.96
C ASN A 68 3.38 1.02 -8.71
N MET A 69 2.40 0.12 -8.79
CA MET A 69 0.99 0.48 -8.58
C MET A 69 0.70 0.96 -7.15
N LEU A 70 1.38 0.42 -6.13
CA LEU A 70 1.03 0.64 -4.72
C LEU A 70 2.08 1.44 -3.93
N ASP A 71 3.06 2.05 -4.61
CA ASP A 71 4.12 2.85 -3.97
C ASP A 71 4.12 4.33 -4.38
N GLY A 72 3.03 4.80 -5.00
CA GLY A 72 2.86 6.16 -5.50
C GLY A 72 3.27 6.35 -6.97
N GLY A 73 3.72 5.29 -7.66
CA GLY A 73 4.02 5.37 -9.09
C GLY A 73 2.79 5.49 -9.99
N ALA A 74 1.62 5.06 -9.51
CA ALA A 74 0.36 5.16 -10.24
C ALA A 74 -0.42 6.44 -9.88
N PRO A 75 -0.85 7.26 -10.86
CA PRO A 75 -1.61 8.49 -10.61
C PRO A 75 -2.95 8.25 -9.89
N TYR A 76 -3.53 7.06 -10.09
CA TYR A 76 -4.79 6.67 -9.45
C TYR A 76 -4.58 6.01 -8.08
N TYR A 77 -3.35 5.98 -7.55
CA TYR A 77 -2.99 5.44 -6.24
C TYR A 77 -1.84 6.25 -5.61
N ASP A 78 -2.13 7.51 -5.27
CA ASP A 78 -1.16 8.45 -4.68
C ASP A 78 -1.88 9.56 -3.88
N THR A 79 -1.11 10.46 -3.28
CA THR A 79 -1.59 11.67 -2.62
C THR A 79 -1.41 12.92 -3.49
N TYR A 80 -2.38 13.82 -3.45
CA TYR A 80 -2.35 15.07 -4.21
C TYR A 80 -2.61 16.28 -3.29
N GLU A 81 -1.89 17.37 -3.53
CA GLU A 81 -2.06 18.63 -2.81
C GLU A 81 -3.24 19.43 -3.40
N CYS A 82 -4.10 19.94 -2.52
CA CYS A 82 -5.23 20.79 -2.85
C CYS A 82 -4.87 22.28 -2.71
N ALA A 83 -5.73 23.16 -3.23
CA ALA A 83 -5.52 24.61 -3.19
C ALA A 83 -5.38 25.21 -1.77
N ASP A 84 -5.86 24.52 -0.74
CA ASP A 84 -5.72 24.94 0.66
C ASP A 84 -4.41 24.43 1.32
N GLY A 85 -3.51 23.83 0.53
CA GLY A 85 -2.25 23.25 1.01
C GLY A 85 -2.42 21.96 1.81
N ARG A 86 -3.63 21.40 1.85
CA ARG A 86 -3.88 20.07 2.43
C ARG A 86 -3.82 19.00 1.35
N TYR A 87 -3.87 17.74 1.76
CA TYR A 87 -3.72 16.59 0.87
C TYR A 87 -4.98 15.73 0.85
N VAL A 88 -5.27 15.16 -0.33
CA VAL A 88 -6.23 14.07 -0.51
C VAL A 88 -5.48 12.81 -0.94
N ALA A 89 -5.97 11.64 -0.51
CA ALA A 89 -5.45 10.35 -0.93
C ALA A 89 -6.39 9.74 -1.97
N VAL A 90 -5.85 9.35 -3.12
CA VAL A 90 -6.56 8.70 -4.22
C VAL A 90 -6.18 7.21 -4.24
N GLY A 91 -7.17 6.33 -4.39
CA GLY A 91 -6.99 4.88 -4.44
C GLY A 91 -7.96 4.20 -5.41
N ALA A 92 -8.15 4.80 -6.59
CA ALA A 92 -9.13 4.36 -7.59
C ALA A 92 -8.55 3.28 -8.53
N ILE A 93 -8.27 2.09 -7.99
CA ILE A 93 -7.63 0.96 -8.71
C ILE A 93 -8.58 0.28 -9.69
N GLU A 94 -9.87 0.25 -9.42
CA GLU A 94 -10.85 -0.35 -10.32
C GLU A 94 -11.38 0.66 -11.34
N PRO A 95 -11.59 0.28 -12.62
CA PRO A 95 -11.99 1.21 -13.68
C PRO A 95 -13.25 2.03 -13.35
N GLN A 96 -14.25 1.41 -12.72
CA GLN A 96 -15.49 2.09 -12.33
C GLN A 96 -15.27 3.17 -11.26
N PHE A 97 -14.34 2.97 -10.33
CA PHE A 97 -14.04 3.98 -9.32
C PHE A 97 -13.22 5.12 -9.92
N TYR A 98 -12.33 4.81 -10.88
CA TYR A 98 -11.62 5.82 -11.64
C TYR A 98 -12.58 6.69 -12.46
N ALA A 99 -13.58 6.10 -13.11
CA ALA A 99 -14.60 6.84 -13.84
C ALA A 99 -15.41 7.78 -12.93
N GLU A 100 -15.82 7.34 -11.73
CA GLU A 100 -16.51 8.21 -10.78
C GLU A 100 -15.58 9.30 -10.21
N LEU A 101 -14.28 9.02 -10.04
CA LEU A 101 -13.29 10.05 -9.69
C LEU A 101 -13.23 11.15 -10.76
N LEU A 102 -13.08 10.78 -12.04
CA LEU A 102 -13.03 11.74 -13.15
C LEU A 102 -14.30 12.58 -13.22
N LYS A 103 -15.46 11.94 -13.10
CA LYS A 103 -16.76 12.61 -13.06
C LYS A 103 -16.88 13.58 -11.90
N GLY A 104 -16.41 13.21 -10.70
CA GLY A 104 -16.38 14.09 -9.53
C GLY A 104 -15.45 15.29 -9.70
N LEU A 105 -14.36 15.14 -10.45
CA LEU A 105 -13.43 16.20 -10.80
C LEU A 105 -13.85 17.03 -12.02
N GLY A 106 -14.89 16.59 -12.74
CA GLY A 106 -15.33 17.22 -14.00
C GLY A 106 -14.33 17.07 -15.14
N LEU A 107 -13.55 15.98 -15.14
CA LEU A 107 -12.58 15.65 -16.18
C LEU A 107 -13.16 14.65 -17.18
N ASP A 108 -12.87 14.83 -18.46
CA ASP A 108 -13.19 13.85 -19.52
C ASP A 108 -12.01 12.91 -19.73
N ASP A 109 -12.27 11.60 -19.76
CA ASP A 109 -11.25 10.56 -19.98
C ASP A 109 -10.62 10.68 -21.37
N ALA A 110 -11.36 11.19 -22.36
CA ALA A 110 -10.87 11.37 -23.72
C ALA A 110 -9.72 12.39 -23.83
N ASP A 111 -9.65 13.34 -22.90
CA ASP A 111 -8.65 14.41 -22.88
C ASP A 111 -7.43 14.07 -22.01
N LEU A 112 -7.44 12.91 -21.35
CA LEU A 112 -6.39 12.49 -20.44
C LEU A 112 -5.42 11.51 -21.11
N PRO A 113 -4.12 11.56 -20.75
CA PRO A 113 -3.20 10.51 -21.14
C PRO A 113 -3.65 9.19 -20.50
N GLY A 114 -3.41 8.08 -21.19
CA GLY A 114 -3.93 6.77 -20.77
C GLY A 114 -3.63 6.47 -19.30
N ARG A 115 -4.58 5.84 -18.60
CA ARG A 115 -4.59 5.61 -17.15
C ARG A 115 -3.27 5.12 -16.51
N THR A 116 -2.45 4.40 -17.27
CA THR A 116 -1.16 3.83 -16.84
C THR A 116 0.06 4.71 -17.16
N THR A 117 -0.15 5.91 -17.72
CA THR A 117 0.93 6.87 -17.94
C THR A 117 1.36 7.49 -16.61
N ALA A 118 2.68 7.62 -16.41
CA ALA A 118 3.23 8.20 -15.19
C ALA A 118 2.72 9.64 -15.01
N ALA A 119 2.36 10.02 -13.77
CA ALA A 119 1.79 11.34 -13.49
C ALA A 119 2.79 12.46 -13.79
N VAL A 120 2.43 13.37 -14.70
CA VAL A 120 3.10 14.67 -14.88
C VAL A 120 2.23 15.74 -14.21
N GLY A 121 2.68 16.24 -13.06
CA GLY A 121 2.01 17.32 -12.31
C GLY A 121 1.15 16.80 -11.14
N ARG A 122 1.48 17.26 -9.91
CA ARG A 122 0.89 16.82 -8.63
C ARG A 122 -0.03 17.88 -8.00
N ASN A 123 -0.94 18.47 -8.77
CA ASN A 123 -1.86 19.50 -8.26
C ASN A 123 -3.32 19.11 -8.47
N CYS A 124 -4.09 19.05 -7.37
CA CYS A 124 -5.55 19.02 -7.42
C CYS A 124 -6.07 20.45 -7.54
N GLY A 125 -6.30 20.93 -8.76
CA GLY A 125 -6.96 22.20 -8.98
C GLY A 125 -7.45 22.37 -10.43
N PRO A 126 -8.71 22.79 -10.66
CA PRO A 126 -9.12 23.27 -11.96
C PRO A 126 -8.50 24.66 -12.15
N GLY A 127 -7.39 24.73 -12.91
CA GLY A 127 -6.87 26.00 -13.44
C GLY A 127 -5.53 26.54 -12.90
N SER A 128 -4.55 25.71 -12.52
CA SER A 128 -3.18 26.24 -12.33
C SER A 128 -2.43 26.30 -13.67
N PRO A 129 -2.01 27.49 -14.16
CA PRO A 129 -1.16 27.59 -15.35
C PRO A 129 0.25 27.08 -15.03
N ARG A 130 0.95 26.62 -16.09
CA ARG A 130 2.38 26.28 -16.06
C ARG A 130 3.24 27.48 -15.70
#